data_AF-A0A3R7W9T1-F1
#
_entry.id   AF-A0A3R7W9T1-F1
#
_cell.length_a   1.000
_cell.length_b   1.000
_cell.length_c   1.000
_cell.angle_alpha   90.00
_cell.angle_beta   90.00
_cell.angle_gamma   90.00
#
_symmetry.space_group_name_H-M   'P 1'
#
loop_
_entity.id
_entity.type
_entity.pdbx_description
1 polymer ?
#
loop_
_entity_poly.entity_id
_entity_poly.type
_entity_poly.pdbx_seq_one_letter_code
_entity_poly.pdbx_strand_id
1 'polypeptide(L)'
;MTAIITEKFRQHNANQFHESFSESAASTYYLFLGKPMPFTTGTSGGTDTAPPTPADAISNEFYLWDSMLGAKKITSSDISFALPRVNWANSTVFDMYDDRVSSSNTTASGASSIYGSRFYFMTSNKDVYKVLDNNAGAAFSGSEPTSTSTSPFASGGYIIKYMYTITASEAVKFITTDYIPVSTDTTVSAAAVDGKIESIKVTAGSGYTNGTYYAPVFGDGTSQGTSSGAIIRITVSGGSIASFGLTAGTDTTIHAGGAAYTFGKVSLTNVFSDAALTSSANIGSGSGGDVRIIISPKDGHGKDAVEELGGHFVIANTTITQAEGDDFTVQNDFRQVGIVVDPTNYGTTTVASATTARQTNVVKFSSATGTFDVDEQITQATTGAVGRVVEWDATRKLLYYQQERFSTYGTATTTQSFTAFSGTNAITGATTNAVGTPSSTGSETVTLANGNTVTLTSGYANPELQPDSGNIVYIENRKPIQRVSDQTEDVKIIIEF
;
A
#
# COMPACT_ATOMS: atom_id res chain seq x y z
N MET A 1 1.11 32.81 8.51
CA MET A 1 2.12 31.98 7.81
C MET A 1 1.36 30.84 7.15
N THR A 2 1.58 30.59 5.85
CA THR A 2 0.89 29.54 5.09
C THR A 2 1.94 28.63 4.47
N ALA A 3 1.82 27.33 4.65
CA ALA A 3 2.71 26.31 4.09
C ALA A 3 1.90 25.06 3.71
N ILE A 4 2.40 24.28 2.77
CA ILE A 4 1.84 22.98 2.38
C ILE A 4 2.95 21.94 2.33
N ILE A 5 2.63 20.69 2.64
CA ILE A 5 3.47 19.54 2.29
C ILE A 5 3.13 19.20 0.84
N THR A 6 4.14 19.23 -0.02
CA THR A 6 3.93 18.93 -1.44
C THR A 6 3.82 17.43 -1.65
N GLU A 7 3.11 17.02 -2.71
CA GLU A 7 3.04 15.62 -3.11
C GLU A 7 4.42 14.99 -3.28
N LYS A 8 5.38 15.74 -3.82
CA LYS A 8 6.76 15.27 -4.01
C LYS A 8 7.47 14.90 -2.70
N PHE A 9 7.14 15.56 -1.59
CA PHE A 9 7.68 15.19 -0.28
C PHE A 9 7.11 13.85 0.18
N ARG A 10 5.81 13.63 -0.03
CA ARG A 10 5.11 12.37 0.27
C ARG A 10 5.66 11.22 -0.57
N GLN A 11 5.77 11.44 -1.89
CA GLN A 11 6.37 10.49 -2.83
C GLN A 11 7.83 10.17 -2.47
N HIS A 12 8.63 11.16 -2.06
CA HIS A 12 10.00 10.92 -1.65
C HIS A 12 10.08 9.96 -0.46
N ASN A 13 9.26 10.17 0.57
CA ASN A 13 9.22 9.29 1.74
C ASN A 13 8.72 7.89 1.38
N ALA A 14 7.68 7.79 0.54
CA ALA A 14 7.18 6.50 0.05
C ALA A 14 8.26 5.74 -0.74
N ASN A 15 9.02 6.43 -1.60
CA ASN A 15 10.14 5.83 -2.32
C ASN A 15 11.24 5.33 -1.36
N GLN A 16 11.61 6.11 -0.36
CA GLN A 16 12.61 5.69 0.63
C GLN A 16 12.16 4.44 1.40
N PHE A 17 10.88 4.37 1.79
CA PHE A 17 10.33 3.18 2.43
C PHE A 17 10.28 1.97 1.49
N HIS A 18 9.95 2.15 0.21
CA HIS A 18 9.95 1.05 -0.75
C HIS A 18 11.37 0.57 -1.09
N GLU A 19 12.33 1.49 -1.22
CA GLU A 19 13.73 1.20 -1.52
C GLU A 19 14.42 0.44 -0.38
N SER A 20 14.07 0.70 0.88
CA SER A 20 14.68 0.05 2.06
C SER A 20 14.54 -1.49 2.06
N PHE A 21 13.62 -2.07 1.30
CA PHE A 21 13.46 -3.53 1.15
C PHE A 21 14.45 -4.17 0.17
N SER A 22 15.11 -3.37 -0.67
CA SER A 22 15.89 -3.87 -1.82
C SER A 22 17.25 -3.19 -2.02
N GLU A 23 17.54 -2.12 -1.28
CA GLU A 23 18.82 -1.45 -1.33
C GLU A 23 19.98 -2.35 -0.85
N SER A 24 21.22 -1.94 -1.13
CA SER A 24 22.41 -2.75 -0.80
C SER A 24 22.56 -3.04 0.70
N ALA A 25 22.02 -2.15 1.55
CA ALA A 25 21.96 -2.31 3.00
C ALA A 25 20.50 -2.35 3.45
N ALA A 26 19.71 -3.24 2.83
CA ALA A 26 18.28 -3.34 3.07
C ALA A 26 17.95 -3.62 4.55
N SER A 27 16.95 -2.91 5.06
CA SER A 27 16.29 -3.23 6.31
C SER A 27 15.48 -4.51 6.16
N THR A 28 15.44 -5.31 7.22
CA THR A 28 14.63 -6.52 7.29
C THR A 28 13.34 -6.24 8.05
N TYR A 29 12.21 -6.39 7.36
CA TYR A 29 10.88 -6.19 7.92
C TYR A 29 10.25 -7.54 8.25
N TYR A 30 9.63 -7.65 9.42
CA TYR A 30 8.78 -8.78 9.78
C TYR A 30 7.39 -8.30 10.16
N LEU A 31 6.36 -8.92 9.60
CA LEU A 31 5.01 -8.86 10.12
C LEU A 31 4.90 -9.86 11.27
N PHE A 32 4.43 -9.42 12.44
CA PHE A 32 4.19 -10.31 13.57
C PHE A 32 2.72 -10.41 13.91
N LEU A 33 2.34 -11.59 14.40
CA LEU A 33 1.08 -11.81 15.09
C LEU A 33 1.36 -11.90 16.58
N GLY A 34 0.46 -11.38 17.40
CA GLY A 34 0.65 -11.38 18.85
C GLY A 34 -0.67 -11.34 19.61
N LYS A 35 -0.50 -11.28 20.93
CA LYS A 35 -1.57 -11.27 21.94
C LYS A 35 -2.56 -12.43 21.79
N PRO A 36 -2.10 -13.68 22.02
CA PRO A 36 -2.97 -14.84 22.07
C PRO A 36 -3.94 -14.83 23.25
N MET A 37 -3.58 -14.14 24.33
CA MET A 37 -4.39 -14.05 25.54
C MET A 37 -5.41 -12.90 25.41
N PRO A 38 -6.63 -13.03 25.99
CA PRO A 38 -7.65 -11.98 25.96
C PRO A 38 -7.17 -10.60 26.42
N PHE A 39 -7.74 -9.54 25.83
CA PHE A 39 -7.60 -8.20 26.38
C PHE A 39 -8.30 -8.12 27.73
N THR A 40 -7.61 -7.61 28.74
CA THR A 40 -8.20 -7.37 30.06
C THR A 40 -7.82 -6.00 30.58
N THR A 41 -8.72 -5.43 31.38
CA THR A 41 -8.53 -4.12 32.03
C THR A 41 -7.27 -4.06 32.91
N GLY A 42 -6.85 -5.19 33.50
CA GLY A 42 -5.67 -5.28 34.36
C GLY A 42 -4.36 -5.57 33.62
N THR A 43 -4.38 -5.79 32.31
CA THR A 43 -3.17 -6.05 31.50
C THR A 43 -3.00 -5.00 30.42
N SER A 44 -3.69 -5.20 29.31
CA SER A 44 -3.55 -4.49 28.04
C SER A 44 -4.57 -3.36 27.89
N GLY A 45 -5.55 -3.28 28.80
CA GLY A 45 -6.68 -2.37 28.71
C GLY A 45 -7.76 -2.89 27.76
N GLY A 46 -8.98 -2.36 27.89
CA GLY A 46 -10.10 -2.76 27.03
C GLY A 46 -10.58 -4.20 27.24
N THR A 47 -11.24 -4.74 26.21
CA THR A 47 -11.80 -6.10 26.14
C THR A 47 -11.73 -6.63 24.71
N ASP A 48 -11.94 -7.94 24.51
CA ASP A 48 -12.00 -8.52 23.16
C ASP A 48 -13.15 -7.97 22.28
N THR A 49 -14.18 -7.40 22.90
CA THR A 49 -15.28 -6.73 22.20
C THR A 49 -15.00 -5.27 21.88
N ALA A 50 -14.10 -4.64 22.64
CA ALA A 50 -13.62 -3.28 22.48
C ALA A 50 -12.09 -3.25 22.68
N PRO A 51 -11.31 -3.70 21.67
CA PRO A 51 -9.85 -3.72 21.76
C PRO A 51 -9.31 -2.32 22.12
N PRO A 52 -8.27 -2.24 22.97
CA PRO A 52 -7.68 -0.97 23.36
C PRO A 52 -7.04 -0.28 22.15
N THR A 53 -7.10 1.05 22.09
CA THR A 53 -6.32 1.82 21.11
C THR A 53 -4.83 1.57 21.36
N PRO A 54 -4.03 1.22 20.34
CA PRO A 54 -2.59 1.07 20.51
C PRO A 54 -1.96 2.35 21.08
N ALA A 55 -1.02 2.18 22.01
CA ALA A 55 -0.30 3.29 22.64
C ALA A 55 1.10 3.42 22.02
N ASP A 56 1.46 4.64 21.62
CA ASP A 56 2.83 5.01 21.27
C ASP A 56 3.58 5.42 22.55
N ALA A 57 4.13 4.42 23.23
CA ALA A 57 4.88 4.59 24.46
C ALA A 57 6.02 3.57 24.53
N ILE A 58 7.19 4.01 24.99
CA ILE A 58 8.40 3.17 25.11
C ILE A 58 8.12 1.87 25.89
N SER A 59 7.34 1.96 26.97
CA SER A 59 6.99 0.77 27.75
C SER A 59 6.11 -0.22 26.97
N ASN A 60 5.27 0.27 26.07
CA ASN A 60 4.36 -0.57 25.29
C ASN A 60 5.10 -1.51 24.36
N GLU A 61 6.21 -1.06 23.74
CA GLU A 61 7.04 -1.88 22.85
C GLU A 61 7.52 -3.17 23.53
N PHE A 62 7.91 -3.09 24.80
CA PHE A 62 8.31 -4.27 25.57
C PHE A 62 7.17 -5.28 25.77
N TYR A 63 5.95 -4.80 26.01
CA TYR A 63 4.78 -5.68 26.17
C TYR A 63 4.35 -6.32 24.83
N LEU A 64 4.60 -5.65 23.70
CA LEU A 64 4.35 -6.21 22.38
C LEU A 64 5.29 -7.39 22.08
N TRP A 65 6.57 -7.27 22.46
CA TRP A 65 7.52 -8.38 22.38
C TRP A 65 7.12 -9.56 23.25
N ASP A 66 6.77 -9.32 24.51
CA ASP A 66 6.41 -10.38 25.46
C ASP A 66 5.20 -11.22 25.00
N SER A 67 4.29 -10.61 24.22
CA SER A 67 3.04 -11.23 23.75
C SER A 67 3.08 -11.66 22.28
N MET A 68 4.23 -11.54 21.61
CA MET A 68 4.40 -11.93 20.20
C MET A 68 4.34 -13.46 20.04
N LEU A 69 3.54 -13.95 19.07
CA LEU A 69 3.40 -15.38 18.78
C LEU A 69 4.48 -15.87 17.81
N GLY A 70 4.61 -15.13 16.72
CA GLY A 70 5.50 -15.45 15.61
C GLY A 70 5.59 -14.28 14.65
N ALA A 71 6.61 -14.31 13.82
CA ALA A 71 6.93 -13.26 12.88
C ALA A 71 7.22 -13.87 11.50
N LYS A 72 6.78 -13.21 10.43
CA LYS A 72 7.02 -13.59 9.03
C LYS A 72 7.68 -12.44 8.29
N LYS A 73 8.77 -12.74 7.58
CA LYS A 73 9.55 -11.76 6.85
C LYS A 73 8.74 -11.20 5.67
N ILE A 74 8.69 -9.88 5.56
CA ILE A 74 8.12 -9.16 4.43
C ILE A 74 9.23 -8.96 3.40
N THR A 75 9.05 -9.45 2.18
CA THR A 75 10.03 -9.28 1.09
C THR A 75 9.69 -8.10 0.20
N SER A 76 10.63 -7.68 -0.65
CA SER A 76 10.36 -6.64 -1.68
C SER A 76 9.26 -7.05 -2.67
N SER A 77 8.98 -8.35 -2.82
CA SER A 77 7.87 -8.84 -3.64
C SER A 77 6.51 -8.72 -2.94
N ASP A 78 6.52 -8.52 -1.62
CA ASP A 78 5.35 -8.41 -0.75
C ASP A 78 4.89 -6.97 -0.55
N ILE A 79 5.53 -6.01 -1.22
CA ILE A 79 5.15 -4.60 -1.21
C ILE A 79 4.86 -4.09 -2.62
N SER A 80 4.03 -3.06 -2.71
CA SER A 80 3.77 -2.31 -3.94
C SER A 80 3.34 -0.89 -3.59
N PHE A 81 3.60 0.08 -4.47
CA PHE A 81 2.95 1.37 -4.38
C PHE A 81 1.45 1.21 -4.61
N ALA A 82 0.64 2.06 -3.99
CA ALA A 82 -0.81 1.99 -4.08
C ALA A 82 -1.46 3.35 -4.37
N LEU A 83 -2.67 3.27 -4.91
CA LEU A 83 -3.54 4.40 -5.19
C LEU A 83 -4.91 4.14 -4.58
N PRO A 84 -5.65 5.19 -4.16
CA PRO A 84 -7.06 5.08 -3.85
C PRO A 84 -7.83 4.43 -5.02
N ARG A 85 -8.66 3.43 -4.70
CA ARG A 85 -9.36 2.64 -5.69
C ARG A 85 -10.53 3.43 -6.28
N VAL A 86 -10.43 3.70 -7.57
CA VAL A 86 -11.51 4.29 -8.36
C VAL A 86 -11.91 3.29 -9.43
N ASN A 87 -13.04 2.60 -9.27
CA ASN A 87 -13.54 1.69 -10.30
C ASN A 87 -14.30 2.47 -11.37
N TRP A 88 -14.15 2.06 -12.63
CA TRP A 88 -15.00 2.50 -13.71
C TRP A 88 -16.42 2.00 -13.52
N ALA A 89 -17.39 2.86 -13.81
CA ALA A 89 -18.78 2.49 -14.00
C ALA A 89 -19.43 3.49 -14.98
N ASN A 90 -20.29 2.99 -15.87
CA ASN A 90 -21.06 3.86 -16.75
C ASN A 90 -21.92 4.85 -15.93
N SER A 91 -22.20 6.02 -16.49
CA SER A 91 -22.91 7.11 -15.81
C SER A 91 -22.20 7.69 -14.58
N THR A 92 -20.88 7.46 -14.44
CA THR A 92 -20.05 8.11 -13.41
C THR A 92 -19.36 9.35 -13.99
N VAL A 93 -19.23 10.40 -13.19
CA VAL A 93 -18.44 11.60 -13.52
C VAL A 93 -17.02 11.40 -13.00
N PHE A 94 -16.03 11.59 -13.87
CA PHE A 94 -14.61 11.62 -13.50
C PHE A 94 -14.04 13.03 -13.71
N ASP A 95 -12.96 13.33 -13.00
CA ASP A 95 -12.24 14.60 -13.18
C ASP A 95 -11.28 14.51 -14.36
N MET A 96 -10.97 15.63 -15.00
CA MET A 96 -9.86 15.69 -15.95
C MET A 96 -8.56 15.97 -15.22
N TYR A 97 -7.45 15.49 -15.76
CA TYR A 97 -6.14 16.02 -15.42
C TYR A 97 -6.03 17.49 -15.85
N ASP A 98 -5.63 18.34 -14.92
CA ASP A 98 -5.40 19.77 -15.15
C ASP A 98 -4.15 20.21 -14.37
N ASP A 99 -3.21 20.84 -15.06
CA ASP A 99 -1.92 21.30 -14.53
C ASP A 99 -2.05 22.43 -13.49
N ARG A 100 -3.23 23.06 -13.38
CA ARG A 100 -3.46 24.25 -12.55
C ARG A 100 -4.41 24.02 -11.39
N VAL A 101 -4.71 22.77 -11.04
CA VAL A 101 -5.60 22.48 -9.89
C VAL A 101 -5.02 23.09 -8.63
N SER A 102 -5.83 23.89 -7.95
CA SER A 102 -5.48 24.60 -6.72
C SER A 102 -6.73 24.95 -5.92
N SER A 103 -6.56 25.53 -4.73
CA SER A 103 -7.69 26.03 -3.92
C SER A 103 -8.55 27.09 -4.63
N SER A 104 -8.00 27.80 -5.63
CA SER A 104 -8.71 28.78 -6.46
C SER A 104 -9.17 28.25 -7.81
N ASN A 105 -8.76 27.04 -8.18
CA ASN A 105 -9.12 26.38 -9.44
C ASN A 105 -9.35 24.89 -9.16
N THR A 106 -10.53 24.56 -8.67
CA THR A 106 -10.88 23.19 -8.27
C THR A 106 -11.20 22.32 -9.47
N THR A 107 -11.12 21.00 -9.29
CA THR A 107 -11.63 20.03 -10.27
C THR A 107 -13.17 20.10 -10.37
N ALA A 108 -13.75 19.33 -11.30
CA ALA A 108 -15.20 19.26 -11.47
C ALA A 108 -15.90 18.69 -10.23
N SER A 109 -15.23 17.77 -9.52
CA SER A 109 -15.65 17.23 -8.22
C SER A 109 -15.40 18.17 -7.02
N GLY A 110 -14.77 19.32 -7.23
CA GLY A 110 -14.47 20.30 -6.18
C GLY A 110 -13.16 20.05 -5.42
N ALA A 111 -12.31 19.12 -5.86
CA ALA A 111 -11.01 18.89 -5.24
C ALA A 111 -10.06 20.08 -5.48
N SER A 112 -9.38 20.51 -4.43
CA SER A 112 -8.37 21.59 -4.46
C SER A 112 -6.95 21.10 -4.76
N SER A 113 -6.77 19.79 -4.92
CA SER A 113 -5.54 19.11 -5.33
C SER A 113 -5.89 18.04 -6.35
N ILE A 114 -5.07 17.89 -7.39
CA ILE A 114 -5.30 16.86 -8.42
C ILE A 114 -5.26 15.45 -7.82
N TYR A 115 -4.38 15.20 -6.83
CA TYR A 115 -4.23 13.91 -6.17
C TYR A 115 -5.39 13.55 -5.23
N GLY A 116 -6.24 14.52 -4.88
CA GLY A 116 -7.51 14.29 -4.18
C GLY A 116 -8.70 14.15 -5.13
N SER A 117 -8.47 14.18 -6.45
CA SER A 117 -9.51 14.13 -7.48
C SER A 117 -9.60 12.75 -8.14
N ARG A 118 -10.68 12.51 -8.90
CA ARG A 118 -10.95 11.22 -9.56
C ARG A 118 -10.54 11.28 -11.04
N PHE A 119 -9.27 11.62 -11.30
CA PHE A 119 -8.74 11.81 -12.66
C PHE A 119 -8.21 10.53 -13.32
N TYR A 120 -8.35 9.38 -12.65
CA TYR A 120 -8.07 8.06 -13.19
C TYR A 120 -9.16 7.08 -12.74
N PHE A 121 -9.24 5.93 -13.40
CA PHE A 121 -10.10 4.82 -13.01
C PHE A 121 -9.54 3.48 -13.46
N MET A 122 -9.95 2.41 -12.80
CA MET A 122 -9.63 1.02 -13.11
C MET A 122 -10.84 0.30 -13.71
N THR A 123 -10.63 -0.46 -14.78
CA THR A 123 -11.67 -1.28 -15.42
C THR A 123 -11.81 -2.68 -14.80
N SER A 124 -12.82 -3.43 -15.24
CA SER A 124 -13.03 -4.84 -14.91
C SER A 124 -11.82 -5.71 -15.27
N ASN A 125 -11.18 -5.42 -16.42
CA ASN A 125 -9.93 -6.04 -16.90
C ASN A 125 -8.68 -5.60 -16.13
N LYS A 126 -8.82 -4.72 -15.13
CA LYS A 126 -7.72 -4.19 -14.33
C LYS A 126 -6.76 -3.26 -15.09
N ASP A 127 -7.24 -2.70 -16.19
CA ASP A 127 -6.55 -1.62 -16.90
C ASP A 127 -6.85 -0.29 -16.20
N VAL A 128 -5.81 0.52 -15.98
CA VAL A 128 -5.92 1.84 -15.38
C VAL A 128 -5.75 2.90 -16.46
N TYR A 129 -6.73 3.79 -16.53
CA TYR A 129 -6.78 4.89 -17.49
C TYR A 129 -6.73 6.23 -16.77
N LYS A 130 -5.98 7.17 -17.36
CA LYS A 130 -5.98 8.58 -16.96
C LYS A 130 -6.95 9.36 -17.86
N VAL A 131 -7.71 10.26 -17.25
CA VAL A 131 -8.65 11.14 -17.94
C VAL A 131 -7.93 12.43 -18.35
N LEU A 132 -7.86 12.67 -19.67
CA LEU A 132 -7.28 13.87 -20.25
C LEU A 132 -8.34 14.94 -20.56
N ASP A 133 -9.55 14.51 -20.93
CA ASP A 133 -10.73 15.35 -21.03
C ASP A 133 -11.96 14.63 -20.46
N ASN A 134 -12.75 15.35 -19.68
CA ASN A 134 -13.93 14.81 -18.99
C ASN A 134 -15.26 15.31 -19.54
N ASN A 135 -15.31 15.71 -20.82
CA ASN A 135 -16.54 16.14 -21.48
C ASN A 135 -17.28 17.26 -20.73
N ALA A 136 -16.54 18.28 -20.28
CA ALA A 136 -17.07 19.38 -19.46
C ALA A 136 -17.82 18.92 -18.19
N GLY A 137 -17.43 17.78 -17.61
CA GLY A 137 -18.04 17.23 -16.39
C GLY A 137 -19.31 16.41 -16.63
N ALA A 138 -19.65 16.09 -17.88
CA ALA A 138 -20.73 15.16 -18.17
C ALA A 138 -20.38 13.73 -17.72
N ALA A 139 -21.38 12.93 -17.37
CA ALA A 139 -21.16 11.54 -16.99
C ALA A 139 -20.62 10.70 -18.16
N PHE A 140 -19.72 9.76 -17.87
CA PHE A 140 -19.23 8.80 -18.86
C PHE A 140 -20.42 8.02 -19.45
N SER A 141 -20.52 7.97 -20.77
CA SER A 141 -21.65 7.37 -21.47
C SER A 141 -21.18 6.40 -22.55
N GLY A 142 -21.02 5.13 -22.21
CA GLY A 142 -20.60 4.11 -23.16
C GLY A 142 -20.18 2.80 -22.53
N SER A 143 -19.57 1.94 -23.34
CA SER A 143 -18.94 0.71 -22.88
C SER A 143 -17.63 0.99 -22.16
N GLU A 144 -17.23 0.05 -21.32
CA GLU A 144 -15.94 0.08 -20.65
C GLU A 144 -14.78 0.13 -21.68
N PRO A 145 -13.75 0.98 -21.48
CA PRO A 145 -12.60 1.04 -22.36
C PRO A 145 -11.75 -0.24 -22.33
N THR A 146 -11.15 -0.60 -23.47
CA THR A 146 -10.33 -1.81 -23.63
C THR A 146 -9.00 -1.58 -24.37
N SER A 147 -8.75 -0.38 -24.89
CA SER A 147 -7.56 -0.08 -25.69
C SER A 147 -6.34 0.13 -24.80
N THR A 148 -5.28 -0.64 -25.02
CA THR A 148 -3.97 -0.48 -24.34
C THR A 148 -2.98 0.34 -25.16
N SER A 149 -3.47 1.17 -26.11
CA SER A 149 -2.60 2.04 -26.91
C SER A 149 -1.92 3.10 -26.05
N THR A 150 -0.66 3.43 -26.38
CA THR A 150 0.10 4.51 -25.72
C THR A 150 -0.40 5.91 -26.09
N SER A 151 -1.24 6.02 -27.12
CA SER A 151 -1.86 7.28 -27.55
C SER A 151 -3.23 7.49 -26.91
N PRO A 152 -3.61 8.73 -26.56
CA PRO A 152 -4.95 9.03 -26.11
C PRO A 152 -6.02 8.65 -27.14
N PHE A 153 -7.18 8.22 -26.66
CA PHE A 153 -8.33 7.86 -27.50
C PHE A 153 -9.65 8.34 -26.86
N ALA A 154 -10.67 8.49 -27.70
CA ALA A 154 -12.00 8.90 -27.26
C ALA A 154 -12.83 7.68 -26.87
N SER A 155 -13.48 7.74 -25.71
CA SER A 155 -14.41 6.70 -25.25
C SER A 155 -15.43 7.29 -24.29
N GLY A 156 -16.70 6.94 -24.45
CA GLY A 156 -17.78 7.37 -23.55
C GLY A 156 -17.97 8.89 -23.43
N GLY A 157 -17.55 9.66 -24.44
CA GLY A 157 -17.52 11.12 -24.42
C GLY A 157 -16.23 11.73 -23.85
N TYR A 158 -15.35 10.92 -23.28
CA TYR A 158 -14.10 11.35 -22.65
C TYR A 158 -12.92 11.16 -23.61
N ILE A 159 -11.81 11.85 -23.35
CA ILE A 159 -10.50 11.50 -23.90
C ILE A 159 -9.66 10.92 -22.78
N ILE A 160 -9.21 9.68 -22.96
CA ILE A 160 -8.50 8.91 -21.96
C ILE A 160 -7.20 8.35 -22.53
N LYS A 161 -6.23 8.09 -21.66
CA LYS A 161 -4.96 7.46 -21.99
C LYS A 161 -4.75 6.25 -21.09
N TYR A 162 -4.37 5.13 -21.69
CA TYR A 162 -3.96 3.93 -20.94
C TYR A 162 -2.65 4.20 -20.21
N MET A 163 -2.58 3.80 -18.95
CA MET A 163 -1.40 4.01 -18.09
C MET A 163 -0.67 2.69 -17.83
N TYR A 164 -1.38 1.68 -17.32
CA TYR A 164 -0.86 0.36 -17.02
C TYR A 164 -2.01 -0.64 -16.78
N THR A 165 -1.70 -1.93 -16.77
CA THR A 165 -2.61 -3.01 -16.37
C THR A 165 -2.06 -3.65 -15.10
N ILE A 166 -2.91 -3.80 -14.08
CA ILE A 166 -2.57 -4.57 -12.88
C ILE A 166 -2.61 -6.05 -13.24
N THR A 167 -1.50 -6.74 -13.04
CA THR A 167 -1.41 -8.18 -13.34
C THR A 167 -2.34 -9.00 -12.45
N ALA A 168 -2.73 -10.20 -12.88
CA ALA A 168 -3.57 -11.08 -12.08
C ALA A 168 -2.92 -11.41 -10.71
N SER A 169 -1.60 -11.55 -10.66
CA SER A 169 -0.83 -11.75 -9.42
C SER A 169 -0.92 -10.55 -8.48
N GLU A 170 -0.70 -9.33 -8.98
CA GLU A 170 -0.83 -8.11 -8.19
C GLU A 170 -2.28 -7.88 -7.76
N ALA A 171 -3.25 -8.24 -8.59
CA ALA A 171 -4.66 -8.10 -8.28
C ALA A 171 -5.05 -8.95 -7.06
N VAL A 172 -4.63 -10.21 -7.01
CA VAL A 172 -4.87 -11.09 -5.85
C VAL A 172 -4.14 -10.56 -4.62
N LYS A 173 -2.88 -10.14 -4.80
CA LYS A 173 -2.00 -9.78 -3.69
C LYS A 173 -2.32 -8.42 -3.07
N PHE A 174 -2.65 -7.42 -3.88
CA PHE A 174 -2.64 -6.01 -3.46
C PHE A 174 -3.96 -5.27 -3.61
N ILE A 175 -4.93 -5.76 -4.38
CA ILE A 175 -6.23 -5.06 -4.44
C ILE A 175 -6.97 -5.25 -3.11
N THR A 176 -7.48 -4.14 -2.60
CA THR A 176 -8.40 -4.08 -1.45
C THR A 176 -9.71 -3.41 -1.87
N THR A 177 -10.62 -3.22 -0.92
CA THR A 177 -11.85 -2.44 -1.14
C THR A 177 -11.52 -0.99 -1.56
N ASP A 178 -10.47 -0.42 -0.97
CA ASP A 178 -10.18 1.02 -1.04
C ASP A 178 -8.88 1.36 -1.78
N TYR A 179 -8.03 0.38 -2.08
CA TYR A 179 -6.73 0.60 -2.74
C TYR A 179 -6.45 -0.39 -3.88
N ILE A 180 -5.70 0.08 -4.87
CA ILE A 180 -5.16 -0.71 -5.99
C ILE A 180 -3.65 -0.50 -6.10
N PRO A 181 -2.86 -1.49 -6.53
CA PRO A 181 -1.44 -1.30 -6.78
C PRO A 181 -1.20 -0.39 -7.98
N VAL A 182 -0.07 0.30 -7.98
CA VAL A 182 0.43 1.11 -9.12
C VAL A 182 1.84 0.70 -9.48
N SER A 183 2.04 0.54 -10.79
CA SER A 183 3.34 0.26 -11.39
C SER A 183 3.44 0.99 -12.74
N THR A 184 4.67 1.22 -13.18
CA THR A 184 4.93 1.91 -14.45
C THR A 184 5.04 0.89 -15.58
N ASP A 185 4.16 0.99 -16.58
CA ASP A 185 4.23 0.19 -17.80
C ASP A 185 5.43 0.62 -18.64
N THR A 186 6.29 -0.34 -19.00
CA THR A 186 7.54 -0.06 -19.73
C THR A 186 7.30 0.42 -21.16
N THR A 187 6.18 0.06 -21.78
CA THR A 187 5.83 0.48 -23.14
C THR A 187 5.27 1.90 -23.16
N VAL A 188 4.43 2.24 -22.17
CA VAL A 188 3.88 3.59 -22.02
C VAL A 188 4.98 4.57 -21.64
N SER A 189 5.85 4.19 -20.69
CA SER A 189 6.97 5.04 -20.24
C SER A 189 8.05 5.27 -21.30
N ALA A 190 8.26 4.32 -22.21
CA ALA A 190 9.15 4.50 -23.35
C ALA A 190 8.55 5.41 -24.44
N ALA A 191 7.23 5.47 -24.55
CA ALA A 191 6.51 6.33 -25.49
C ALA A 191 6.23 7.74 -24.94
N ALA A 192 6.45 7.98 -23.65
CA ALA A 192 6.30 9.28 -23.02
C ALA A 192 7.30 10.28 -23.59
N VAL A 193 6.82 11.51 -23.84
CA VAL A 193 7.63 12.61 -24.37
C VAL A 193 7.47 13.79 -23.43
N ASP A 194 8.60 14.27 -22.90
CA ASP A 194 8.63 15.41 -21.97
C ASP A 194 7.92 16.63 -22.56
N GLY A 195 7.04 17.25 -21.77
CA GLY A 195 6.29 18.45 -22.13
C GLY A 195 5.46 18.35 -23.42
N LYS A 196 5.13 17.14 -23.90
CA LYS A 196 4.22 16.97 -25.05
C LYS A 196 2.81 17.36 -24.64
N ILE A 197 2.15 18.14 -25.49
CA ILE A 197 0.75 18.54 -25.31
C ILE A 197 -0.14 17.42 -25.83
N GLU A 198 -0.87 16.77 -24.92
CA GLU A 198 -1.83 15.70 -25.23
C GLU A 198 -3.27 16.04 -24.82
N SER A 199 -3.48 17.18 -24.14
CA SER A 199 -4.80 17.69 -23.79
C SER A 199 -4.89 19.21 -23.88
N ILE A 200 -6.10 19.71 -24.18
CA ILE A 200 -6.44 21.13 -24.21
C ILE A 200 -7.82 21.33 -23.57
N LYS A 201 -8.02 22.50 -22.95
CA LYS A 201 -9.30 22.96 -22.44
C LYS A 201 -9.82 24.08 -23.32
N VAL A 202 -11.00 23.88 -23.91
CA VAL A 202 -11.62 24.85 -24.81
C VAL A 202 -12.74 25.59 -24.09
N THR A 203 -12.71 26.92 -24.17
CA THR A 203 -13.85 27.79 -23.89
C THR A 203 -14.40 28.24 -25.24
N ALA A 204 -15.67 27.92 -25.53
CA ALA A 204 -16.22 28.04 -26.89
C ALA A 204 -16.30 29.49 -27.42
N GLY A 205 -16.64 30.44 -26.55
CA GLY A 205 -16.92 31.83 -26.94
C GLY A 205 -18.05 31.98 -27.97
N SER A 206 -18.13 33.12 -28.65
CA SER A 206 -19.14 33.38 -29.68
C SER A 206 -18.70 34.43 -30.71
N GLY A 207 -19.32 34.41 -31.90
CA GLY A 207 -19.07 35.38 -32.97
C GLY A 207 -17.82 35.12 -33.80
N TYR A 208 -17.23 33.93 -33.73
CA TYR A 208 -16.11 33.51 -34.56
C TYR A 208 -16.57 33.13 -35.98
N THR A 209 -15.67 33.22 -36.95
CA THR A 209 -15.94 32.80 -38.33
C THR A 209 -15.85 31.28 -38.43
N ASN A 210 -16.87 30.62 -39.00
CA ASN A 210 -16.87 29.18 -39.19
C ASN A 210 -15.71 28.74 -40.10
N GLY A 211 -15.02 27.66 -39.72
CA GLY A 211 -13.89 27.15 -40.48
C GLY A 211 -12.95 26.28 -39.66
N THR A 212 -11.90 25.78 -40.32
CA THR A 212 -10.78 25.11 -39.66
C THR A 212 -9.57 26.01 -39.72
N TYR A 213 -8.94 26.23 -38.57
CA TYR A 213 -7.77 27.08 -38.40
C TYR A 213 -6.66 26.30 -37.71
N TYR A 214 -5.41 26.63 -38.01
CA TYR A 214 -4.23 26.06 -37.37
C TYR A 214 -3.54 27.16 -36.57
N ALA A 215 -3.31 26.91 -35.29
CA ALA A 215 -2.66 27.87 -34.39
C ALA A 215 -1.40 27.22 -33.80
N PRO A 216 -0.21 27.79 -34.04
CA PRO A 216 0.98 27.33 -33.34
C PRO A 216 0.87 27.67 -31.85
N VAL A 217 1.45 26.81 -31.01
CA VAL A 217 1.61 27.08 -29.59
C VAL A 217 2.90 27.87 -29.39
N PHE A 218 2.78 29.05 -28.77
CA PHE A 218 3.91 29.82 -28.29
C PHE A 218 4.18 29.48 -26.82
N GLY A 219 5.41 29.60 -26.33
CA GLY A 219 5.86 29.12 -25.02
C GLY A 219 7.38 28.89 -25.01
N ASP A 220 7.80 27.88 -24.28
CA ASP A 220 9.19 27.42 -24.18
C ASP A 220 9.47 26.07 -24.85
N GLY A 221 8.44 25.44 -25.41
CA GLY A 221 8.60 24.17 -26.08
C GLY A 221 9.56 24.21 -27.26
N THR A 222 10.08 23.04 -27.62
CA THR A 222 10.98 22.88 -28.76
C THR A 222 10.28 23.35 -30.03
N SER A 223 10.93 24.26 -30.76
CA SER A 223 10.40 24.86 -32.01
C SER A 223 9.05 25.58 -31.84
N GLN A 224 8.76 26.12 -30.65
CA GLN A 224 7.52 26.88 -30.37
C GLN A 224 7.26 27.98 -31.42
N GLY A 225 5.99 28.17 -31.79
CA GLY A 225 5.60 29.15 -32.80
C GLY A 225 5.83 28.72 -34.26
N THR A 226 6.41 27.53 -34.52
CA THR A 226 6.75 27.05 -35.87
C THR A 226 5.99 25.78 -36.25
N SER A 227 6.04 25.40 -37.53
CA SER A 227 5.37 24.19 -38.06
C SER A 227 6.00 22.87 -37.61
N SER A 228 7.20 22.92 -37.01
CA SER A 228 7.85 21.78 -36.34
C SER A 228 7.57 21.73 -34.84
N GLY A 229 6.84 22.71 -34.29
CA GLY A 229 6.44 22.79 -32.89
C GLY A 229 5.06 22.17 -32.64
N ALA A 230 4.43 22.56 -31.53
CA ALA A 230 3.05 22.16 -31.26
C ALA A 230 2.06 23.03 -32.04
N ILE A 231 1.04 22.39 -32.60
CA ILE A 231 0.02 23.02 -33.44
C ILE A 231 -1.35 22.50 -33.01
N ILE A 232 -2.26 23.43 -32.70
CA ILE A 232 -3.66 23.12 -32.44
C ILE A 232 -4.47 23.39 -33.70
N ARG A 233 -5.30 22.42 -34.08
CA ARG A 233 -6.32 22.58 -35.11
C ARG A 233 -7.61 23.01 -34.43
N ILE A 234 -8.02 24.25 -34.67
CA ILE A 234 -9.23 24.87 -34.12
C ILE A 234 -10.35 24.73 -35.13
N THR A 235 -11.47 24.15 -34.71
CA THR A 235 -12.68 24.07 -35.52
C THR A 235 -13.72 25.04 -34.95
N VAL A 236 -14.29 25.89 -35.80
CA VAL A 236 -15.37 26.80 -35.46
C VAL A 236 -16.63 26.40 -36.23
N SER A 237 -17.72 26.19 -35.50
CA SER A 237 -19.02 25.85 -36.06
C SER A 237 -20.12 26.62 -35.33
N GLY A 238 -21.12 27.10 -36.07
CA GLY A 238 -22.19 27.92 -35.50
C GLY A 238 -21.69 29.20 -34.79
N GLY A 239 -20.54 29.72 -35.19
CA GLY A 239 -19.91 30.90 -34.59
C GLY A 239 -19.21 30.67 -33.24
N SER A 240 -19.06 29.42 -32.81
CA SER A 240 -18.41 29.04 -31.54
C SER A 240 -17.28 28.04 -31.79
N ILE A 241 -16.22 28.10 -30.97
CA ILE A 241 -15.12 27.13 -31.04
C ILE A 241 -15.64 25.78 -30.55
N ALA A 242 -15.46 24.74 -31.36
CA ALA A 242 -15.84 23.37 -31.01
C ALA A 242 -15.00 22.85 -29.84
N SER A 243 -15.62 22.03 -28.98
CA SER A 243 -14.95 21.38 -27.84
C SER A 243 -13.72 20.58 -28.23
N PHE A 244 -12.89 20.25 -27.25
CA PHE A 244 -11.79 19.32 -27.45
C PHE A 244 -12.33 17.94 -27.81
N GLY A 245 -11.73 17.33 -28.82
CA GLY A 245 -12.07 16.01 -29.33
C GLY A 245 -10.92 15.46 -30.16
N LEU A 246 -11.15 14.33 -30.82
CA LEU A 246 -10.14 13.68 -31.67
C LEU A 246 -10.57 13.63 -33.15
N THR A 247 -11.75 14.15 -33.49
CA THR A 247 -12.30 14.10 -34.85
C THR A 247 -12.01 15.41 -35.59
N ALA A 248 -11.01 15.38 -36.47
CA ALA A 248 -10.65 16.53 -37.29
C ALA A 248 -11.84 17.07 -38.10
N GLY A 249 -12.06 18.39 -38.04
CA GLY A 249 -13.13 19.06 -38.80
C GLY A 249 -14.48 19.13 -38.07
N THR A 250 -14.64 18.36 -36.99
CA THR A 250 -15.78 18.47 -36.05
C THR A 250 -15.32 19.09 -34.73
N ASP A 251 -14.19 18.60 -34.21
CA ASP A 251 -13.65 18.98 -32.92
C ASP A 251 -12.44 19.90 -33.07
N THR A 252 -12.15 20.68 -32.03
CA THR A 252 -10.81 21.25 -31.88
C THR A 252 -9.85 20.13 -31.46
N THR A 253 -8.78 19.89 -32.21
CA THR A 253 -7.86 18.75 -32.02
C THR A 253 -6.41 19.21 -31.92
N ILE A 254 -5.55 18.41 -31.32
CA ILE A 254 -4.08 18.63 -31.37
C ILE A 254 -3.57 18.06 -32.70
N HIS A 255 -3.06 18.91 -33.59
CA HIS A 255 -2.46 18.45 -34.85
C HIS A 255 -1.04 17.91 -34.63
N ALA A 256 -0.25 18.61 -33.80
CA ALA A 256 1.06 18.18 -33.35
C ALA A 256 1.23 18.59 -31.88
N GLY A 257 1.67 17.67 -31.02
CA GLY A 257 1.81 17.92 -29.57
C GLY A 257 3.12 18.60 -29.17
N GLY A 258 4.11 18.66 -30.07
CA GLY A 258 5.45 19.18 -29.79
C GLY A 258 6.15 18.45 -28.62
N ALA A 259 7.15 19.09 -28.02
CA ALA A 259 7.91 18.58 -26.89
C ALA A 259 8.48 19.72 -26.03
N ALA A 260 8.85 19.40 -24.79
CA ALA A 260 9.50 20.25 -23.79
C ALA A 260 8.74 21.54 -23.41
N TYR A 261 7.41 21.57 -23.54
CA TYR A 261 6.63 22.70 -23.03
C TYR A 261 6.51 22.61 -21.51
N THR A 262 6.91 23.67 -20.79
CA THR A 262 6.55 23.88 -19.38
C THR A 262 5.52 25.00 -19.22
N PHE A 263 5.42 25.87 -20.23
CA PHE A 263 4.30 26.77 -20.40
C PHE A 263 4.01 27.01 -21.89
N GLY A 264 2.78 27.40 -22.20
CA GLY A 264 2.45 27.83 -23.54
C GLY A 264 1.08 28.45 -23.68
N LYS A 265 0.85 29.09 -24.82
CA LYS A 265 -0.33 29.86 -25.14
C LYS A 265 -0.66 29.70 -26.62
N VAL A 266 -1.94 29.46 -26.88
CA VAL A 266 -2.54 29.54 -28.20
C VAL A 266 -3.10 30.95 -28.37
N SER A 267 -2.76 31.62 -29.47
CA SER A 267 -3.35 32.92 -29.80
C SER A 267 -4.40 32.76 -30.88
N LEU A 268 -5.63 33.20 -30.61
CA LEU A 268 -6.69 33.24 -31.63
C LEU A 268 -6.46 34.33 -32.69
N THR A 269 -5.52 35.27 -32.46
CA THR A 269 -5.18 36.30 -33.45
C THR A 269 -4.10 35.87 -34.44
N ASN A 270 -3.36 34.80 -34.14
CA ASN A 270 -2.30 34.28 -35.00
C ASN A 270 -2.66 32.86 -35.43
N VAL A 271 -3.45 32.77 -36.50
CA VAL A 271 -3.98 31.53 -37.03
C VAL A 271 -3.72 31.41 -38.52
N PHE A 272 -3.73 30.18 -39.02
CA PHE A 272 -3.40 29.81 -40.40
C PHE A 272 -4.49 28.91 -40.98
N SER A 273 -4.61 28.88 -42.30
CA SER A 273 -5.52 27.95 -43.00
C SER A 273 -4.89 26.59 -43.28
N ASP A 274 -3.57 26.45 -43.07
CA ASP A 274 -2.81 25.22 -43.30
C ASP A 274 -1.90 24.85 -42.11
N ALA A 275 -1.62 23.56 -41.97
CA ALA A 275 -0.77 23.03 -40.90
C ALA A 275 0.72 23.37 -41.06
N ALA A 276 1.17 23.77 -42.26
CA ALA A 276 2.54 24.20 -42.48
C ALA A 276 2.78 25.65 -42.00
N LEU A 277 1.72 26.33 -41.53
CA LEU A 277 1.74 27.70 -41.01
C LEU A 277 2.24 28.71 -42.04
N THR A 278 1.87 28.51 -43.31
CA THR A 278 2.35 29.34 -44.43
C THR A 278 1.32 30.37 -44.89
N SER A 279 0.03 30.09 -44.73
CA SER A 279 -1.08 30.93 -45.17
C SER A 279 -1.82 31.50 -43.96
N SER A 280 -1.50 32.76 -43.62
CA SER A 280 -2.18 33.47 -42.53
C SER A 280 -3.69 33.50 -42.79
N ALA A 281 -4.46 33.25 -41.74
CA ALA A 281 -5.91 33.30 -41.73
C ALA A 281 -6.41 34.26 -40.65
N ASN A 282 -7.73 34.47 -40.61
CA ASN A 282 -8.40 35.27 -39.60
C ASN A 282 -9.64 34.52 -39.10
N ILE A 283 -9.69 34.23 -37.79
CA ILE A 283 -10.80 33.51 -37.14
C ILE A 283 -12.01 34.39 -36.81
N GLY A 284 -11.97 35.67 -37.20
CA GLY A 284 -13.03 36.66 -36.98
C GLY A 284 -12.86 37.47 -35.70
N SER A 285 -13.80 38.38 -35.45
CA SER A 285 -13.83 39.28 -34.28
C SER A 285 -14.62 38.70 -33.10
N GLY A 286 -14.62 37.38 -32.95
CA GLY A 286 -15.32 36.68 -31.88
C GLY A 286 -14.76 37.01 -30.49
N SER A 287 -15.56 36.76 -29.46
CA SER A 287 -15.24 37.09 -28.06
C SER A 287 -15.47 35.92 -27.11
N GLY A 288 -14.71 35.90 -26.01
CA GLY A 288 -14.88 34.93 -24.92
C GLY A 288 -14.39 33.51 -25.23
N GLY A 289 -13.81 33.26 -26.41
CA GLY A 289 -13.19 31.98 -26.76
C GLY A 289 -11.75 31.90 -26.25
N ASP A 290 -11.37 30.72 -25.77
CA ASP A 290 -10.02 30.42 -25.30
C ASP A 290 -9.67 28.96 -25.59
N VAL A 291 -8.41 28.71 -25.92
CA VAL A 291 -7.87 27.36 -26.11
C VAL A 291 -6.63 27.25 -25.24
N ARG A 292 -6.81 26.71 -24.03
CA ARG A 292 -5.73 26.54 -23.08
C ARG A 292 -5.11 25.16 -23.24
N ILE A 293 -3.80 25.09 -23.42
CA ILE A 293 -3.08 23.83 -23.37
C ILE A 293 -3.02 23.31 -21.94
N ILE A 294 -3.07 22.00 -21.76
CA ILE A 294 -2.80 21.34 -20.49
C ILE A 294 -1.41 20.73 -20.60
N ILE A 295 -0.51 21.17 -19.72
CA ILE A 295 0.87 20.71 -19.70
C ILE A 295 0.92 19.32 -19.06
N SER A 296 1.61 18.39 -19.69
CA SER A 296 1.81 17.05 -19.13
C SER A 296 2.74 17.10 -17.90
N PRO A 297 2.71 16.07 -17.03
CA PRO A 297 3.71 15.92 -15.99
C PRO A 297 5.13 15.94 -16.59
N LYS A 298 6.12 16.22 -15.74
CA LYS A 298 7.52 16.17 -16.13
C LYS A 298 7.84 14.81 -16.77
N ASP A 299 8.61 14.84 -17.85
CA ASP A 299 9.00 13.68 -18.66
C ASP A 299 7.85 13.02 -19.47
N GLY A 300 6.61 13.51 -19.31
CA GLY A 300 5.43 13.16 -20.10
C GLY A 300 4.49 12.16 -19.44
N HIS A 301 3.27 12.05 -19.99
CA HIS A 301 2.25 11.13 -19.48
C HIS A 301 2.67 9.66 -19.58
N GLY A 302 2.62 8.97 -18.44
CA GLY A 302 2.94 7.57 -18.25
C GLY A 302 4.44 7.28 -18.13
N LYS A 303 5.29 8.31 -18.03
CA LYS A 303 6.73 8.11 -17.80
C LYS A 303 6.99 7.42 -16.47
N ASP A 304 6.35 7.94 -15.42
CA ASP A 304 6.32 7.37 -14.09
C ASP A 304 4.86 7.42 -13.60
N ALA A 305 4.16 6.29 -13.72
CA ALA A 305 2.76 6.21 -13.33
C ALA A 305 2.59 6.31 -11.80
N VAL A 306 3.62 5.94 -11.03
CA VAL A 306 3.61 6.03 -9.56
C VAL A 306 3.59 7.50 -9.15
N GLU A 307 4.55 8.31 -9.62
CA GLU A 307 4.59 9.75 -9.29
C GLU A 307 3.40 10.51 -9.92
N GLU A 308 3.02 10.18 -11.16
CA GLU A 308 1.97 10.90 -11.88
C GLU A 308 0.58 10.72 -11.28
N LEU A 309 0.26 9.52 -10.78
CA LEU A 309 -1.07 9.21 -10.25
C LEU A 309 -1.19 9.46 -8.74
N GLY A 310 -0.09 9.79 -8.05
CA GLY A 310 -0.07 10.04 -6.60
C GLY A 310 0.15 8.79 -5.77
N GLY A 311 1.08 7.93 -6.18
CA GLY A 311 1.45 6.67 -5.52
C GLY A 311 2.28 6.86 -4.24
N HIS A 312 1.87 7.75 -3.34
CA HIS A 312 2.51 7.97 -2.04
C HIS A 312 2.01 6.99 -0.94
N PHE A 313 1.20 6.00 -1.32
CA PHE A 313 0.83 4.90 -0.43
C PHE A 313 1.70 3.69 -0.76
N VAL A 314 2.06 2.91 0.25
CA VAL A 314 2.68 1.59 0.08
C VAL A 314 1.80 0.55 0.74
N ILE A 315 1.44 -0.47 -0.02
CA ILE A 315 0.74 -1.65 0.50
C ILE A 315 1.74 -2.77 0.76
N ALA A 316 1.73 -3.33 1.96
CA ALA A 316 2.43 -4.54 2.32
C ALA A 316 1.42 -5.68 2.46
N ASN A 317 1.64 -6.80 1.76
CA ASN A 317 0.80 -7.99 1.85
C ASN A 317 1.58 -9.18 2.39
N THR A 318 1.10 -9.77 3.48
CA THR A 318 1.67 -11.01 4.03
C THR A 318 0.56 -12.01 4.24
N THR A 319 0.71 -13.19 3.63
CA THR A 319 -0.15 -14.34 3.92
C THR A 319 0.51 -15.21 4.98
N ILE A 320 -0.25 -15.77 5.91
CA ILE A 320 0.24 -16.77 6.87
C ILE A 320 -0.66 -17.99 6.73
N THR A 321 -0.09 -19.12 6.32
CA THR A 321 -0.85 -20.34 6.04
C THR A 321 -0.66 -21.36 7.15
N GLN A 322 -1.73 -21.77 7.84
CA GLN A 322 -1.66 -22.84 8.85
C GLN A 322 -0.53 -22.61 9.89
N ALA A 323 0.15 -23.67 10.33
CA ALA A 323 1.35 -23.57 11.15
C ALA A 323 2.61 -23.36 10.28
N GLU A 324 2.65 -22.24 9.54
CA GLU A 324 3.76 -21.92 8.64
C GLU A 324 5.09 -21.93 9.40
N GLY A 325 6.08 -22.67 8.88
CA GLY A 325 7.38 -22.87 9.54
C GLY A 325 7.34 -23.69 10.84
N ASP A 326 6.18 -24.22 11.25
CA ASP A 326 5.89 -24.64 12.63
C ASP A 326 6.11 -23.51 13.67
N ASP A 327 6.10 -22.24 13.23
CA ASP A 327 6.38 -21.06 14.06
C ASP A 327 5.14 -20.34 14.55
N PHE A 328 4.02 -20.53 13.86
CA PHE A 328 2.73 -19.94 14.22
C PHE A 328 1.75 -21.02 14.70
N THR A 329 1.14 -20.82 15.87
CA THR A 329 0.14 -21.75 16.41
C THR A 329 -1.19 -21.68 15.66
N VAL A 330 -1.81 -22.83 15.39
CA VAL A 330 -3.19 -22.94 14.86
C VAL A 330 -4.19 -23.39 15.93
N GLN A 331 -3.78 -23.35 17.21
CA GLN A 331 -4.60 -23.80 18.34
C GLN A 331 -5.07 -22.64 19.23
N ASN A 332 -4.68 -21.41 18.91
CA ASN A 332 -5.03 -20.23 19.68
C ASN A 332 -5.41 -19.06 18.76
N ASP A 333 -5.97 -18.03 19.38
CA ASP A 333 -6.31 -16.76 18.77
C ASP A 333 -5.07 -15.87 18.61
N PHE A 334 -5.22 -14.81 17.82
CA PHE A 334 -4.36 -13.63 17.91
C PHE A 334 -5.23 -12.37 17.92
N ARG A 335 -4.68 -11.29 18.51
CA ARG A 335 -5.38 -10.00 18.66
C ARG A 335 -4.54 -8.81 18.19
N GLN A 336 -3.28 -9.05 17.86
CA GLN A 336 -2.34 -8.02 17.43
C GLN A 336 -1.68 -8.39 16.11
N VAL A 337 -1.53 -7.38 15.27
CA VAL A 337 -0.74 -7.42 14.04
C VAL A 337 0.21 -6.23 14.09
N GLY A 338 1.49 -6.45 13.87
CA GLY A 338 2.47 -5.36 13.83
C GLY A 338 3.59 -5.59 12.84
N ILE A 339 4.41 -4.56 12.64
CA ILE A 339 5.64 -4.63 11.84
C ILE A 339 6.83 -4.27 12.72
N VAL A 340 7.84 -5.12 12.70
CA VAL A 340 9.14 -4.87 13.32
C VAL A 340 10.24 -4.79 12.27
N VAL A 341 11.15 -3.83 12.44
CA VAL A 341 12.27 -3.55 11.54
C VAL A 341 13.56 -3.95 12.22
N ASP A 342 14.40 -4.68 11.49
CA ASP A 342 15.73 -5.15 11.89
C ASP A 342 15.79 -5.88 13.24
N PRO A 343 14.88 -6.85 13.55
CA PRO A 343 15.03 -7.68 14.74
C PRO A 343 16.26 -8.59 14.59
N THR A 344 16.94 -8.91 15.69
CA THR A 344 18.11 -9.80 15.69
C THR A 344 17.75 -11.23 16.06
N ASN A 345 18.57 -12.21 15.66
CA ASN A 345 18.40 -13.58 16.15
C ASN A 345 18.69 -13.63 17.65
N TYR A 346 17.94 -14.46 18.38
CA TYR A 346 18.05 -14.60 19.83
C TYR A 346 19.50 -14.80 20.30
N GLY A 347 19.92 -14.03 21.30
CA GLY A 347 21.26 -14.12 21.88
C GLY A 347 22.39 -13.61 20.96
N THR A 348 22.07 -12.94 19.86
CA THR A 348 23.05 -12.40 18.91
C THR A 348 22.75 -10.94 18.56
N THR A 349 23.70 -10.29 17.88
CA THR A 349 23.55 -8.96 17.29
C THR A 349 23.26 -9.01 15.79
N THR A 350 23.05 -10.19 15.23
CA THR A 350 22.86 -10.38 13.79
C THR A 350 21.39 -10.24 13.44
N VAL A 351 21.06 -9.33 12.52
CA VAL A 351 19.69 -9.16 12.00
C VAL A 351 19.18 -10.49 11.44
N ALA A 352 17.95 -10.84 11.78
CA ALA A 352 17.33 -12.08 11.38
C ALA A 352 17.09 -12.15 9.87
N SER A 353 17.16 -13.34 9.32
CA SER A 353 16.98 -13.58 7.88
C SER A 353 16.03 -14.73 7.55
N ALA A 354 15.57 -15.48 8.56
CA ALA A 354 14.63 -16.57 8.42
C ALA A 354 13.28 -16.10 7.86
N THR A 355 12.60 -16.91 7.05
CA THR A 355 11.31 -16.52 6.46
C THR A 355 10.21 -16.38 7.50
N THR A 356 10.23 -17.23 8.52
CA THR A 356 9.38 -17.20 9.70
C THR A 356 10.24 -17.32 10.94
N ALA A 357 9.71 -16.87 12.08
CA ALA A 357 10.38 -16.99 13.37
C ALA A 357 9.36 -17.15 14.50
N ARG A 358 9.51 -18.17 15.33
CA ARG A 358 8.68 -18.38 16.53
C ARG A 358 9.06 -17.42 17.65
N GLN A 359 8.06 -16.86 18.32
CA GLN A 359 8.26 -15.95 19.46
C GLN A 359 7.77 -16.48 20.81
N THR A 360 7.15 -17.65 20.83
CA THR A 360 6.82 -18.36 22.07
C THR A 360 8.04 -19.09 22.65
N ASN A 361 8.11 -19.18 23.98
CA ASN A 361 9.00 -20.12 24.64
C ASN A 361 8.49 -21.56 24.48
N VAL A 362 9.39 -22.53 24.48
CA VAL A 362 9.04 -23.95 24.43
C VAL A 362 9.67 -24.68 25.60
N VAL A 363 8.90 -25.56 26.24
CA VAL A 363 9.44 -26.55 27.17
C VAL A 363 9.05 -27.96 26.72
N LYS A 364 10.03 -28.85 26.66
CA LYS A 364 9.83 -30.28 26.47
C LYS A 364 9.80 -31.00 27.80
N PHE A 365 8.76 -31.80 28.01
CA PHE A 365 8.65 -32.63 29.20
C PHE A 365 9.20 -34.03 28.98
N SER A 366 9.95 -34.53 29.97
CA SER A 366 10.34 -35.94 30.06
C SER A 366 9.11 -36.80 30.44
N SER A 367 8.31 -36.30 31.37
CA SER A 367 7.01 -36.84 31.77
C SER A 367 5.97 -35.72 31.86
N ALA A 368 4.76 -36.00 31.39
CA ALA A 368 3.60 -35.12 31.52
C ALA A 368 2.37 -35.95 31.86
N THR A 369 1.53 -35.45 32.77
CA THR A 369 0.25 -36.05 33.17
C THR A 369 -0.86 -35.02 33.02
N GLY A 370 -2.00 -35.44 32.45
CA GLY A 370 -3.08 -34.53 32.08
C GLY A 370 -2.83 -33.83 30.74
N THR A 371 -3.70 -32.88 30.44
CA THR A 371 -3.67 -32.06 29.22
C THR A 371 -3.64 -30.61 29.67
N PHE A 372 -2.74 -29.81 29.10
CA PHE A 372 -2.73 -28.37 29.34
C PHE A 372 -3.75 -27.70 28.42
N ASP A 373 -4.56 -26.81 28.97
CA ASP A 373 -5.54 -26.03 28.22
C ASP A 373 -4.92 -24.71 27.74
N VAL A 374 -5.33 -24.26 26.56
CA VAL A 374 -4.94 -22.97 26.00
C VAL A 374 -5.37 -21.84 26.95
N ASP A 375 -4.54 -20.79 27.05
CA ASP A 375 -4.70 -19.62 27.92
C ASP A 375 -4.60 -19.87 29.44
N GLU A 376 -4.42 -21.13 29.88
CA GLU A 376 -4.32 -21.41 31.30
C GLU A 376 -3.01 -20.88 31.89
N GLN A 377 -3.05 -20.50 33.17
CA GLN A 377 -1.84 -20.13 33.90
C GLN A 377 -1.04 -21.39 34.22
N ILE A 378 0.27 -21.36 33.95
CA ILE A 378 1.22 -22.36 34.41
C ILE A 378 2.15 -21.78 35.46
N THR A 379 2.54 -22.61 36.42
CA THR A 379 3.45 -22.20 37.51
C THR A 379 4.52 -23.25 37.78
N GLN A 380 5.68 -22.79 38.22
CA GLN A 380 6.76 -23.63 38.74
C GLN A 380 7.02 -23.24 40.20
N ALA A 381 6.40 -23.95 41.14
CA ALA A 381 6.37 -23.56 42.56
C ALA A 381 7.77 -23.36 43.17
N THR A 382 8.77 -24.16 42.75
CA THR A 382 10.14 -24.09 43.26
C THR A 382 10.85 -22.78 42.89
N THR A 383 10.63 -22.27 41.67
CA THR A 383 11.31 -21.06 41.16
C THR A 383 10.45 -19.82 41.30
N GLY A 384 9.13 -19.97 41.40
CA GLY A 384 8.18 -18.87 41.32
C GLY A 384 7.88 -18.42 39.89
N ALA A 385 8.35 -19.14 38.86
CA ALA A 385 8.05 -18.82 37.47
C ALA A 385 6.55 -18.99 37.18
N VAL A 386 5.99 -18.03 36.44
CA VAL A 386 4.59 -18.00 36.00
C VAL A 386 4.57 -17.75 34.50
N GLY A 387 3.62 -18.34 33.79
CA GLY A 387 3.42 -18.10 32.36
C GLY A 387 2.00 -18.49 31.94
N ARG A 388 1.72 -18.36 30.64
CA ARG A 388 0.44 -18.73 30.03
C ARG A 388 0.65 -19.69 28.88
N VAL A 389 -0.19 -20.70 28.80
CA VAL A 389 -0.14 -21.71 27.72
C VAL A 389 -0.61 -21.10 26.42
N VAL A 390 0.21 -21.25 25.38
CA VAL A 390 -0.16 -20.92 24.00
C VAL A 390 -0.65 -22.17 23.29
N GLU A 391 0.07 -23.28 23.42
CA GLU A 391 -0.22 -24.54 22.74
C GLU A 391 0.38 -25.73 23.50
N TRP A 392 -0.29 -26.88 23.43
CA TRP A 392 0.17 -28.14 23.99
C TRP A 392 0.21 -29.25 22.92
N ASP A 393 1.39 -29.76 22.60
CA ASP A 393 1.58 -30.95 21.77
C ASP A 393 1.79 -32.18 22.68
N ALA A 394 0.72 -32.93 22.92
CA ALA A 394 0.74 -34.14 23.73
C ALA A 394 1.60 -35.28 23.12
N THR A 395 1.76 -35.31 21.79
CA THR A 395 2.51 -36.37 21.10
C THR A 395 4.01 -36.18 21.31
N ARG A 396 4.49 -34.94 21.19
CA ARG A 396 5.91 -34.58 21.36
C ARG A 396 6.25 -34.14 22.78
N LYS A 397 5.23 -33.97 23.63
CA LYS A 397 5.32 -33.42 24.99
C LYS A 397 5.93 -32.03 25.01
N LEU A 398 5.55 -31.19 24.06
CA LEU A 398 6.00 -29.80 23.95
C LEU A 398 4.89 -28.87 24.43
N LEU A 399 5.23 -28.00 25.38
CA LEU A 399 4.36 -26.92 25.83
C LEU A 399 4.95 -25.60 25.33
N TYR A 400 4.17 -24.89 24.52
CA TYR A 400 4.47 -23.54 24.07
C TYR A 400 3.83 -22.56 25.04
N TYR A 401 4.58 -21.56 25.49
CA TYR A 401 4.11 -20.62 26.50
C TYR A 401 4.70 -19.22 26.30
N GLN A 402 4.03 -18.23 26.89
CA GLN A 402 4.50 -16.85 26.98
C GLN A 402 4.62 -16.44 28.46
N GLN A 403 5.51 -15.48 28.71
CA GLN A 403 5.63 -14.81 30.00
C GLN A 403 5.49 -13.30 29.78
N GLU A 404 4.28 -12.78 29.97
CA GLU A 404 4.05 -11.33 29.88
C GLU A 404 4.43 -10.63 31.19
N ARG A 405 4.88 -9.37 31.12
CA ARG A 405 5.17 -8.52 32.30
C ARG A 405 3.91 -8.05 33.06
N PHE A 406 2.95 -8.96 33.26
CA PHE A 406 1.75 -8.77 34.09
C PHE A 406 1.62 -9.88 35.14
N SER A 407 0.98 -9.54 36.26
CA SER A 407 0.67 -10.49 37.33
C SER A 407 -0.21 -11.61 36.78
N THR A 408 0.16 -12.88 37.02
CA THR A 408 -0.51 -14.10 36.50
C THR A 408 -0.33 -14.41 35.01
N TYR A 409 0.39 -13.57 34.25
CA TYR A 409 0.69 -13.80 32.83
C TYR A 409 2.18 -14.06 32.55
N GLY A 410 3.05 -13.72 33.49
CA GLY A 410 4.49 -13.95 33.41
C GLY A 410 5.25 -13.55 34.68
N THR A 411 4.61 -12.75 35.54
CA THR A 411 5.15 -12.38 36.86
C THR A 411 4.39 -13.03 38.01
N ALA A 412 5.09 -13.28 39.11
CA ALA A 412 4.53 -13.88 40.32
C ALA A 412 3.41 -13.00 40.93
N THR A 413 2.30 -13.61 41.36
CA THR A 413 1.10 -12.88 41.82
C THR A 413 1.37 -11.90 42.95
N THR A 414 2.22 -12.29 43.92
CA THR A 414 2.44 -11.52 45.15
C THR A 414 3.56 -10.49 45.02
N THR A 415 4.68 -10.88 44.41
CA THR A 415 5.89 -10.03 44.34
C THR A 415 6.03 -9.31 43.00
N GLN A 416 5.26 -9.71 41.98
CA GLN A 416 5.40 -9.29 40.59
C GLN A 416 6.82 -9.49 40.03
N SER A 417 7.57 -10.43 40.63
CA SER A 417 8.89 -10.81 40.13
C SER A 417 8.74 -11.59 38.83
N PHE A 418 9.53 -11.21 37.82
CA PHE A 418 9.68 -11.98 36.59
C PHE A 418 10.75 -13.05 36.80
N THR A 419 10.42 -14.32 36.58
CA THR A 419 11.36 -15.43 36.73
C THR A 419 11.12 -16.43 35.61
N ALA A 420 12.19 -16.74 34.88
CA ALA A 420 12.14 -17.72 33.79
C ALA A 420 11.94 -19.13 34.34
N PHE A 421 11.18 -19.94 33.60
CA PHE A 421 11.11 -21.38 33.87
C PHE A 421 12.50 -22.00 33.68
N SER A 422 12.93 -22.82 34.63
CA SER A 422 14.28 -23.39 34.59
C SER A 422 14.39 -24.70 35.36
N GLY A 423 15.45 -25.44 35.04
CA GLY A 423 15.74 -26.74 35.64
C GLY A 423 14.65 -27.77 35.38
N THR A 424 14.59 -28.80 36.22
CA THR A 424 13.66 -29.94 36.11
C THR A 424 12.51 -29.85 37.11
N ASN A 425 12.16 -28.65 37.58
CA ASN A 425 11.07 -28.50 38.55
C ASN A 425 9.71 -28.63 37.84
N ALA A 426 8.76 -29.26 38.52
CA ALA A 426 7.42 -29.48 37.98
C ALA A 426 6.73 -28.17 37.57
N ILE A 427 6.16 -28.18 36.37
CA ILE A 427 5.29 -27.12 35.84
C ILE A 427 3.85 -27.61 35.96
N THR A 428 3.00 -26.82 36.60
CA THR A 428 1.61 -27.18 36.89
C THR A 428 0.63 -26.18 36.28
N GLY A 429 -0.37 -26.70 35.55
CA GLY A 429 -1.50 -25.93 35.03
C GLY A 429 -2.50 -25.61 36.13
N ALA A 430 -2.90 -24.34 36.24
CA ALA A 430 -3.76 -23.87 37.32
C ALA A 430 -5.22 -24.33 37.19
N THR A 431 -5.70 -24.54 35.96
CA THR A 431 -7.09 -24.94 35.70
C THR A 431 -7.19 -26.46 35.57
N THR A 432 -6.30 -27.04 34.79
CA THR A 432 -6.33 -28.47 34.43
C THR A 432 -5.70 -29.36 35.50
N ASN A 433 -4.86 -28.80 36.37
CA ASN A 433 -3.94 -29.54 37.25
C ASN A 433 -2.99 -30.48 36.47
N ALA A 434 -2.80 -30.26 35.16
CA ALA A 434 -1.80 -30.97 34.40
C ALA A 434 -0.41 -30.68 34.97
N VAL A 435 0.46 -31.68 34.98
CA VAL A 435 1.82 -31.57 35.53
C VAL A 435 2.82 -32.09 34.52
N GLY A 436 3.82 -31.27 34.20
CA GLY A 436 4.95 -31.63 33.35
C GLY A 436 6.28 -31.47 34.06
N THR A 437 7.18 -32.44 33.92
CA THR A 437 8.56 -32.36 34.41
C THR A 437 9.50 -32.11 33.23
N PRO A 438 10.17 -30.95 33.15
CA PRO A 438 11.07 -30.62 32.06
C PRO A 438 12.15 -31.69 31.83
N SER A 439 12.53 -31.89 30.57
CA SER A 439 13.63 -32.76 30.17
C SER A 439 14.96 -32.21 30.71
N SER A 440 15.84 -33.06 31.21
CA SER A 440 17.21 -32.67 31.62
C SER A 440 18.24 -32.88 30.51
N THR A 441 17.83 -33.31 29.31
CA THR A 441 18.72 -33.60 28.20
C THR A 441 19.46 -32.33 27.77
N GLY A 442 20.80 -32.35 27.79
CA GLY A 442 21.62 -31.17 27.55
C GLY A 442 21.34 -30.47 26.21
N SER A 443 21.17 -31.23 25.14
CA SER A 443 20.69 -30.75 23.84
C SER A 443 19.80 -31.80 23.20
N GLU A 444 18.64 -31.40 22.71
CA GLU A 444 17.66 -32.29 22.11
C GLU A 444 16.98 -31.60 20.91
N THR A 445 17.07 -32.20 19.73
CA THR A 445 16.36 -31.73 18.53
C THR A 445 15.10 -32.54 18.33
N VAL A 446 13.96 -31.87 18.21
CA VAL A 446 12.65 -32.49 18.00
C VAL A 446 12.09 -32.09 16.66
N THR A 447 11.73 -33.07 15.83
CA THR A 447 10.99 -32.84 14.58
C THR A 447 9.53 -32.53 14.90
N LEU A 448 9.06 -31.38 14.43
CA LEU A 448 7.71 -30.84 14.62
C LEU A 448 6.70 -31.49 13.67
N ALA A 449 5.45 -31.03 13.70
CA ALA A 449 4.35 -31.64 12.94
C ALA A 449 4.58 -31.56 11.43
N ASN A 450 5.07 -30.42 10.93
CA ASN A 450 5.26 -30.19 9.50
C ASN A 450 6.71 -30.42 9.03
N GLY A 451 7.54 -31.03 9.87
CA GLY A 451 8.88 -31.49 9.51
C GLY A 451 10.02 -30.52 9.85
N ASN A 452 9.73 -29.30 10.31
CA ASN A 452 10.77 -28.42 10.86
C ASN A 452 11.28 -28.98 12.20
N THR A 453 12.34 -28.38 12.74
CA THR A 453 12.92 -28.84 14.00
C THR A 453 13.05 -27.70 15.00
N VAL A 454 12.81 -28.02 16.27
CA VAL A 454 13.16 -27.16 17.40
C VAL A 454 14.31 -27.80 18.17
N THR A 455 15.32 -27.01 18.51
CA THR A 455 16.43 -27.46 19.36
C THR A 455 16.24 -26.93 20.76
N LEU A 456 16.19 -27.83 21.74
CA LEU A 456 16.02 -27.52 23.14
C LEU A 456 17.34 -27.74 23.89
N THR A 457 17.64 -26.86 24.85
CA THR A 457 18.75 -27.00 25.79
C THR A 457 18.19 -27.23 27.18
N SER A 458 18.53 -28.37 27.80
CA SER A 458 17.96 -28.79 29.09
C SER A 458 16.42 -28.70 29.13
N GLY A 459 15.79 -29.11 28.04
CA GLY A 459 14.33 -29.12 27.90
C GLY A 459 13.68 -27.79 27.54
N TYR A 460 14.44 -26.71 27.32
CA TYR A 460 13.87 -25.40 26.97
C TYR A 460 14.36 -24.88 25.62
N ALA A 461 13.51 -24.18 24.89
CA ALA A 461 13.89 -23.39 23.73
C ALA A 461 13.37 -21.95 23.90
N ASN A 462 14.24 -21.00 23.57
CA ASN A 462 13.92 -19.58 23.57
C ASN A 462 13.16 -19.20 22.27
N PRO A 463 12.57 -17.99 22.21
CA PRO A 463 12.18 -17.34 20.97
C PRO A 463 13.33 -17.32 19.96
N GLU A 464 13.01 -17.22 18.68
CA GLU A 464 14.01 -17.23 17.60
C GLU A 464 14.54 -15.84 17.27
N LEU A 465 13.71 -14.81 17.51
CA LEU A 465 14.15 -13.42 17.51
C LEU A 465 14.46 -12.99 18.95
N GLN A 466 15.40 -12.07 19.10
CA GLN A 466 15.74 -11.48 20.38
C GLN A 466 14.59 -10.55 20.82
N PRO A 467 13.94 -10.81 21.98
CA PRO A 467 12.98 -9.87 22.53
C PRO A 467 13.61 -8.50 22.72
N ASP A 468 12.81 -7.45 22.51
CA ASP A 468 13.21 -6.04 22.64
C ASP A 468 14.33 -5.61 21.65
N SER A 469 14.53 -6.35 20.56
CA SER A 469 15.42 -5.95 19.45
C SER A 469 14.66 -5.23 18.32
N GLY A 470 15.38 -4.62 17.38
CA GLY A 470 14.75 -3.91 16.26
C GLY A 470 13.88 -2.72 16.68
N ASN A 471 13.00 -2.29 15.78
CA ASN A 471 12.05 -1.19 16.03
C ASN A 471 10.65 -1.59 15.57
N ILE A 472 9.65 -1.49 16.46
CA ILE A 472 8.24 -1.71 16.09
C ILE A 472 7.73 -0.42 15.43
N VAL A 473 7.41 -0.49 14.13
CA VAL A 473 6.99 0.68 13.33
C VAL A 473 5.50 0.71 13.04
N TYR A 474 4.79 -0.38 13.33
CA TYR A 474 3.35 -0.48 13.16
C TYR A 474 2.76 -1.46 14.18
N ILE A 475 1.59 -1.12 14.72
CA ILE A 475 0.81 -1.99 15.59
C ILE A 475 -0.68 -1.70 15.43
N GLU A 476 -1.45 -2.76 15.25
CA GLU A 476 -2.91 -2.77 15.25
C GLU A 476 -3.42 -3.73 16.33
N ASN A 477 -4.31 -3.24 17.18
CA ASN A 477 -5.11 -4.08 18.06
C ASN A 477 -6.47 -4.35 17.40
N ARG A 478 -6.90 -5.61 17.44
CA ARG A 478 -8.16 -6.05 16.83
C ARG A 478 -8.89 -7.06 17.68
N LYS A 479 -10.14 -7.34 17.32
CA LYS A 479 -10.91 -8.43 17.94
C LYS A 479 -10.19 -9.77 17.71
N PRO A 480 -10.35 -10.75 18.60
CA PRO A 480 -9.70 -12.05 18.47
C PRO A 480 -10.05 -12.71 17.13
N ILE A 481 -9.01 -13.20 16.46
CA ILE A 481 -9.12 -14.04 15.29
C ILE A 481 -8.58 -15.42 15.67
N GLN A 482 -9.45 -16.40 15.69
CA GLN A 482 -9.08 -17.79 15.92
C GLN A 482 -8.30 -18.30 14.71
N ARG A 483 -7.12 -18.87 14.95
CA ARG A 483 -6.37 -19.58 13.92
C ARG A 483 -6.83 -21.03 13.90
N VAL A 484 -6.95 -21.60 12.70
CA VAL A 484 -7.30 -23.00 12.48
C VAL A 484 -6.49 -23.55 11.31
N SER A 485 -6.28 -24.87 11.27
CA SER A 485 -5.36 -25.50 10.32
C SER A 485 -5.80 -25.45 8.85
N ASP A 486 -7.06 -25.12 8.56
CA ASP A 486 -7.61 -24.97 7.21
C ASP A 486 -7.77 -23.50 6.78
N GLN A 487 -7.33 -22.56 7.62
CA GLN A 487 -7.37 -21.13 7.35
C GLN A 487 -6.02 -20.60 6.85
N THR A 488 -6.09 -19.57 6.00
CA THR A 488 -4.96 -18.71 5.64
C THR A 488 -5.32 -17.30 6.04
N GLU A 489 -4.48 -16.67 6.84
CA GLU A 489 -4.59 -15.25 7.15
C GLU A 489 -3.95 -14.44 6.01
N ASP A 490 -4.69 -13.51 5.41
CA ASP A 490 -4.18 -12.56 4.42
C ASP A 490 -4.19 -11.16 5.04
N VAL A 491 -3.02 -10.60 5.29
CA VAL A 491 -2.85 -9.33 6.01
C VAL A 491 -2.28 -8.28 5.07
N LYS A 492 -3.10 -7.27 4.78
CA LYS A 492 -2.76 -6.12 3.96
C LYS A 492 -2.68 -4.86 4.81
N ILE A 493 -1.51 -4.25 4.87
CA ILE A 493 -1.26 -3.00 5.59
C ILE A 493 -1.01 -1.90 4.56
N ILE A 494 -1.72 -0.78 4.69
CA ILE A 494 -1.54 0.40 3.84
C ILE A 494 -0.85 1.46 4.68
N ILE A 495 0.28 1.96 4.19
CA ILE A 495 1.06 3.02 4.81
C ILE A 495 0.96 4.25 3.92
N GLU A 496 0.57 5.38 4.50
CA GLU A 496 0.48 6.68 3.85
C GLU A 496 1.64 7.58 4.30
N PHE A 497 2.26 8.27 3.34
CA PHE A 497 3.40 9.17 3.58
C PHE A 497 3.08 10.65 3.36
#